data_AF-A0A4S2MP65-F1
#
_entry.id   AF-A0A4S2MP65-F1
#
_cell.length_a   1.000
_cell.length_b   1.000
_cell.length_c   1.000
_cell.angle_alpha   90.00
_cell.angle_beta   90.00
_cell.angle_gamma   90.00
#
_symmetry.space_group_name_H-M   'P 1'
#
loop_
_entity.id
_entity.type
_entity.pdbx_description
1 polymer ?
#
loop_
_entity_poly.entity_id
_entity_poly.type
_entity_poly.pdbx_seq_one_letter_code
_entity_poly.pdbx_strand_id
1 'polypeptide(L)'
;ISEKAATIKLDQLSVLKGQENYHVWAASRKLVWKAMKVSEIVIDGIKPEEDATTKEHEVYEHLRDQAAAVYLQVVSADILEKIVELECPHKMWTALRTEFYRDSAFDLVFQFNKVFSPSTTYYSSTPLSEFISTFETKCTCLQKLSKSTRTDAYRKPMAQLLAFDEAKRDWLLAFLAPHQRNIVDNLTTKEGLSYQEVKQRLRDVDINTCGSQQSAFSAIQKNLKKKFTKSAKPSSETPS
;
A
#
# COMPACT_ATOMS: atom_id res chain seq x y z
N ILE A 1 -9.55 -19.49 -36.20
CA ILE A 1 -8.45 -18.69 -35.60
C ILE A 1 -8.34 -19.15 -34.16
N SER A 2 -7.24 -19.83 -33.81
CA SER A 2 -7.04 -20.40 -32.47
C SER A 2 -6.66 -19.27 -31.50
N GLU A 3 -7.58 -18.87 -30.63
CA GLU A 3 -7.27 -17.97 -29.51
C GLU A 3 -6.33 -18.74 -28.56
N LYS A 4 -5.03 -18.41 -28.63
CA LYS A 4 -4.09 -18.83 -27.59
C LYS A 4 -4.54 -18.19 -26.27
N ALA A 5 -5.14 -19.00 -25.40
CA ALA A 5 -5.42 -18.62 -24.02
C ALA A 5 -4.10 -18.14 -23.38
N ALA A 6 -4.07 -16.89 -22.92
CA ALA A 6 -2.89 -16.33 -22.28
C ALA A 6 -2.55 -17.16 -21.03
N THR A 7 -1.43 -17.88 -21.07
CA THR A 7 -0.92 -18.61 -19.90
C THR A 7 -0.35 -17.60 -18.91
N ILE A 8 -1.12 -17.28 -17.87
CA ILE A 8 -0.68 -16.39 -16.79
C ILE A 8 0.38 -17.13 -15.99
N LYS A 9 1.60 -16.61 -15.95
CA LYS A 9 2.62 -17.11 -15.02
C LYS A 9 2.24 -16.66 -13.60
N LEU A 10 1.99 -17.64 -12.73
CA LEU A 10 1.55 -17.40 -11.36
C LEU A 10 2.73 -17.23 -10.38
N ASP A 11 3.96 -17.43 -10.84
CA ASP A 11 5.21 -17.37 -10.07
C ASP A 11 5.52 -15.98 -9.46
N GLN A 12 5.04 -14.90 -10.08
CA GLN A 12 5.21 -13.54 -9.55
C GLN A 12 4.05 -13.08 -8.65
N LEU A 13 3.05 -13.92 -8.44
CA LEU A 13 1.85 -13.52 -7.73
C LEU A 13 1.99 -13.75 -6.23
N SER A 14 1.53 -12.79 -5.44
CA SER A 14 1.57 -12.88 -3.98
C SER A 14 0.77 -14.08 -3.47
N VAL A 15 1.38 -14.84 -2.56
CA VAL A 15 0.77 -15.95 -1.83
C VAL A 15 -0.07 -15.38 -0.68
N LEU A 16 -1.30 -15.88 -0.48
CA LEU A 16 -2.12 -15.55 0.69
C LEU A 16 -1.43 -16.10 1.94
N LYS A 17 -1.12 -15.23 2.89
CA LYS A 17 -0.49 -15.60 4.17
C LYS A 17 -1.46 -15.48 5.34
N GLY A 18 -2.48 -14.65 5.18
CA GLY A 18 -3.50 -14.47 6.18
C GLY A 18 -4.29 -13.20 5.94
N GLN A 19 -4.86 -12.67 7.01
CA GLN A 19 -5.70 -11.48 6.98
C GLN A 19 -4.93 -10.23 6.50
N GLU A 20 -3.65 -10.11 6.85
CA GLU A 20 -2.82 -8.94 6.61
C GLU A 20 -2.62 -8.63 5.12
N ASN A 21 -2.64 -9.64 4.26
CA ASN A 21 -2.49 -9.47 2.82
C ASN A 21 -3.73 -9.89 2.02
N TYR A 22 -4.81 -10.36 2.67
CA TYR A 22 -6.02 -10.84 2.02
C TYR A 22 -6.62 -9.84 1.04
N HIS A 23 -6.72 -8.55 1.39
CA HIS A 23 -7.36 -7.57 0.50
C HIS A 23 -6.60 -7.42 -0.84
N VAL A 24 -5.27 -7.32 -0.78
CA VAL A 24 -4.44 -7.19 -1.99
C VAL A 24 -4.48 -8.49 -2.78
N TRP A 25 -4.31 -9.62 -2.08
CA TRP A 25 -4.39 -10.95 -2.68
C TRP A 25 -5.73 -11.16 -3.40
N ALA A 26 -6.86 -10.93 -2.74
CA ALA A 26 -8.19 -11.14 -3.29
C ALA A 26 -8.43 -10.24 -4.51
N ALA A 27 -8.01 -8.96 -4.46
CA ALA A 27 -8.10 -8.06 -5.61
C ALA A 27 -7.28 -8.57 -6.81
N SER A 28 -6.05 -9.02 -6.59
CA SER A 28 -5.21 -9.62 -7.63
C SER A 28 -5.79 -10.92 -8.18
N ARG A 29 -6.36 -11.79 -7.33
CA ARG A 29 -6.99 -13.04 -7.78
C ARG A 29 -8.24 -12.81 -8.62
N LYS A 30 -9.07 -11.83 -8.25
CA LYS A 30 -10.23 -11.45 -9.10
C LYS A 30 -9.80 -11.09 -10.52
N LEU A 31 -8.64 -10.45 -10.71
CA LEU A 31 -8.11 -10.14 -12.04
C LEU A 31 -7.65 -11.41 -12.77
N VAL A 32 -6.97 -12.33 -12.07
CA VAL A 32 -6.55 -13.63 -12.64
C VAL A 32 -7.75 -14.46 -13.08
N TRP A 33 -8.77 -14.59 -12.23
CA TRP A 33 -9.98 -15.35 -12.56
C TRP A 33 -10.72 -14.76 -13.76
N LYS A 34 -10.78 -13.43 -13.86
CA LYS A 34 -11.35 -12.77 -15.05
C LYS A 34 -10.54 -13.08 -16.32
N ALA A 35 -9.22 -13.01 -16.23
CA ALA A 35 -8.35 -13.31 -17.37
C ALA A 35 -8.41 -14.79 -17.80
N MET A 36 -8.63 -15.70 -16.85
CA MET A 36 -8.87 -17.13 -17.12
C MET A 36 -10.32 -17.45 -17.54
N LYS A 37 -11.22 -16.45 -17.59
CA LYS A 37 -12.65 -16.64 -17.86
C LYS A 37 -13.36 -17.60 -16.88
N VAL A 38 -12.88 -17.67 -15.64
CA VAL A 38 -13.46 -18.51 -14.56
C VAL A 38 -14.02 -17.70 -13.39
N SER A 39 -14.05 -16.36 -13.48
CA SER A 39 -14.50 -15.51 -12.37
C SER A 39 -15.92 -15.82 -11.92
N GLU A 40 -16.82 -16.12 -12.83
CA GLU A 40 -18.23 -16.42 -12.52
C GLU A 40 -18.36 -17.78 -11.81
N ILE A 41 -17.56 -18.77 -12.20
CA ILE A 41 -17.51 -20.08 -11.54
C ILE A 41 -16.96 -19.93 -10.11
N VAL A 42 -15.88 -19.17 -9.93
CA VAL A 42 -15.18 -19.07 -8.63
C VAL A 42 -15.88 -18.09 -7.68
N ILE A 43 -16.25 -16.90 -8.15
CA ILE A 43 -16.75 -15.82 -7.30
C ILE A 43 -18.26 -15.94 -7.12
N ASP A 44 -18.99 -16.16 -8.20
CA ASP A 44 -20.46 -16.14 -8.21
C ASP A 44 -21.05 -17.54 -8.05
N GLY A 45 -20.23 -18.59 -8.22
CA GLY A 45 -20.62 -19.97 -7.98
C GLY A 45 -21.54 -20.55 -9.06
N ILE A 46 -21.50 -19.99 -10.27
CA ILE A 46 -22.32 -20.44 -11.40
C ILE A 46 -22.02 -21.91 -11.69
N LYS A 47 -23.08 -22.66 -12.00
CA LYS A 47 -23.06 -24.06 -12.45
C LYS A 47 -23.85 -24.16 -13.76
N PRO A 48 -23.60 -25.19 -14.58
CA PRO A 48 -24.46 -25.50 -15.71
C PRO A 48 -25.90 -25.73 -15.24
N GLU A 49 -26.87 -25.37 -16.09
CA GLU A 49 -28.29 -25.69 -15.89
C GLU A 49 -28.53 -27.20 -15.99
N GLU A 50 -29.62 -27.70 -15.42
CA GLU A 50 -29.92 -29.15 -15.41
C GLU A 50 -30.13 -29.74 -16.81
N ASP A 51 -30.55 -28.92 -17.77
CA ASP A 51 -30.75 -29.30 -19.17
C ASP A 51 -29.53 -29.03 -20.06
N ALA A 52 -28.42 -28.56 -19.47
CA ALA A 52 -27.19 -28.30 -20.21
C ALA A 52 -26.62 -29.58 -20.82
N THR A 53 -26.02 -29.44 -22.00
CA THR A 53 -25.45 -30.56 -22.74
C THR A 53 -24.29 -31.21 -21.96
N THR A 54 -23.99 -32.48 -22.27
CA THR A 54 -22.83 -33.17 -21.70
C THR A 54 -21.52 -32.40 -21.95
N LYS A 55 -21.40 -31.78 -23.12
CA LYS A 55 -20.23 -30.99 -23.49
C LYS A 55 -20.08 -29.73 -22.62
N GLU A 56 -21.19 -29.07 -22.28
CA GLU A 56 -21.15 -27.91 -21.37
C GLU A 56 -20.73 -28.32 -19.96
N HIS A 57 -21.21 -29.46 -19.48
CA HIS A 57 -20.77 -30.04 -18.21
C HIS A 57 -19.27 -30.37 -18.22
N GLU A 58 -18.75 -30.99 -19.28
CA GLU A 58 -17.32 -31.29 -19.41
C GLU A 58 -16.46 -30.02 -19.42
N VAL A 59 -16.89 -28.98 -20.14
CA VAL A 59 -16.18 -27.69 -20.17
C VAL A 59 -16.22 -27.03 -18.79
N TYR A 60 -17.36 -27.07 -18.10
CA TYR A 60 -17.49 -26.55 -16.74
C TYR A 60 -16.55 -27.26 -15.77
N GLU A 61 -16.55 -28.59 -15.75
CA GLU A 61 -15.69 -29.38 -14.87
C GLU A 61 -14.21 -29.07 -15.13
N HIS A 62 -13.81 -28.97 -16.41
CA HIS A 62 -12.45 -28.59 -16.77
C HIS A 62 -12.04 -27.21 -16.24
N LEU A 63 -12.91 -26.19 -16.43
CA LEU A 63 -12.65 -24.83 -15.93
C LEU A 63 -12.64 -24.76 -14.40
N ARG A 64 -13.53 -25.51 -13.75
CA ARG A 64 -13.61 -25.64 -12.29
C ARG A 64 -12.32 -26.24 -11.73
N ASP A 65 -11.85 -27.33 -12.30
CA ASP A 65 -10.64 -28.03 -11.83
C ASP A 65 -9.39 -27.19 -12.08
N GLN A 66 -9.34 -26.50 -13.23
CA GLN A 66 -8.27 -25.55 -13.52
C GLN A 66 -8.23 -24.41 -12.49
N ALA A 67 -9.40 -23.87 -12.11
CA ALA A 67 -9.49 -22.84 -11.08
C ALA A 67 -9.09 -23.36 -9.69
N ALA A 68 -9.46 -24.59 -9.35
CA ALA A 68 -9.07 -25.24 -8.10
C ALA A 68 -7.53 -25.40 -8.02
N ALA A 69 -6.89 -25.87 -9.10
CA ALA A 69 -5.45 -26.09 -9.16
C ALA A 69 -4.63 -24.80 -8.94
N VAL A 70 -5.17 -23.63 -9.28
CA VAL A 70 -4.49 -22.35 -9.01
C VAL A 70 -4.30 -22.11 -7.52
N TYR A 71 -5.23 -22.55 -6.64
CA TYR A 71 -5.08 -22.41 -5.19
C TYR A 71 -3.80 -23.05 -4.65
N LEU A 72 -3.32 -24.14 -5.27
CA LEU A 72 -2.07 -24.81 -4.91
C LEU A 72 -0.84 -23.88 -4.98
N GLN A 73 -0.91 -22.81 -5.78
CA GLN A 73 0.21 -21.89 -6.00
C GLN A 73 0.04 -20.55 -5.29
N VAL A 74 -1.19 -20.18 -4.92
CA VAL A 74 -1.50 -18.81 -4.49
C VAL A 74 -1.90 -18.71 -3.02
N VAL A 75 -1.92 -19.80 -2.27
CA VAL A 75 -2.15 -19.81 -0.81
C VAL A 75 -0.99 -20.48 -0.08
N SER A 76 -0.73 -20.10 1.17
CA SER A 76 0.27 -20.78 1.99
C SER A 76 -0.14 -22.23 2.28
N ALA A 77 0.84 -23.08 2.63
CA ALA A 77 0.58 -24.49 2.95
C ALA A 77 -0.47 -24.64 4.07
N ASP A 78 -0.33 -23.86 5.15
CA ASP A 78 -1.25 -23.87 6.30
C ASP A 78 -2.70 -23.50 5.92
N ILE A 79 -2.88 -22.62 4.93
CA ILE A 79 -4.20 -22.24 4.43
C ILE A 79 -4.71 -23.30 3.45
N LEU A 80 -3.83 -23.86 2.62
CA LEU A 80 -4.17 -24.87 1.64
C LEU A 80 -4.77 -26.12 2.30
N GLU A 81 -4.16 -26.57 3.40
CA GLU A 81 -4.63 -27.72 4.19
C GLU A 81 -6.11 -27.56 4.61
N LYS A 82 -6.54 -26.34 4.93
CA LYS A 82 -7.93 -26.07 5.36
C LYS A 82 -8.94 -26.03 4.22
N ILE A 83 -8.51 -25.72 3.00
CA ILE A 83 -9.42 -25.46 1.88
C ILE A 83 -9.41 -26.55 0.81
N VAL A 84 -8.37 -27.39 0.76
CA VAL A 84 -8.20 -28.40 -0.29
C VAL A 84 -9.32 -29.44 -0.27
N GLU A 85 -9.81 -29.81 0.92
CA GLU A 85 -10.92 -30.76 1.11
C GLU A 85 -12.27 -30.24 0.60
N LEU A 86 -12.39 -28.94 0.30
CA LEU A 86 -13.65 -28.38 -0.19
C LEU A 86 -13.93 -28.74 -1.66
N GLU A 87 -12.89 -29.13 -2.41
CA GLU A 87 -12.88 -29.61 -3.81
C GLU A 87 -13.58 -28.71 -4.86
N CYS A 88 -14.19 -27.61 -4.43
CA CYS A 88 -14.94 -26.68 -5.24
C CYS A 88 -14.33 -25.28 -5.09
N PRO A 89 -13.84 -24.66 -6.17
CA PRO A 89 -13.12 -23.40 -6.09
C PRO A 89 -14.00 -22.25 -5.57
N HIS A 90 -15.32 -22.32 -5.75
CA HIS A 90 -16.27 -21.38 -5.15
C HIS A 90 -16.37 -21.52 -3.63
N LYS A 91 -16.41 -22.75 -3.12
CA LYS A 91 -16.40 -23.01 -1.68
C LYS A 91 -15.07 -22.56 -1.08
N MET A 92 -13.95 -22.86 -1.74
CA MET A 92 -12.62 -22.39 -1.33
C MET A 92 -12.56 -20.86 -1.26
N TRP A 93 -13.01 -20.17 -2.31
CA TRP A 93 -13.08 -18.71 -2.35
C TRP A 93 -13.92 -18.14 -1.19
N THR A 94 -15.09 -18.72 -0.96
CA THR A 94 -16.03 -18.29 0.07
C THR A 94 -15.48 -18.55 1.47
N ALA A 95 -14.82 -19.68 1.71
CA ALA A 95 -14.15 -20.00 2.96
C ALA A 95 -13.05 -18.98 3.27
N LEU A 96 -12.14 -18.74 2.32
CA LEU A 96 -11.07 -17.75 2.46
C LEU A 96 -11.60 -16.34 2.69
N ARG A 97 -12.67 -15.96 1.98
CA ARG A 97 -13.35 -14.69 2.22
C ARG A 97 -13.94 -14.64 3.62
N THR A 98 -14.60 -15.69 4.07
CA THR A 98 -15.22 -15.71 5.40
C THR A 98 -14.16 -15.62 6.51
N GLU A 99 -13.03 -16.30 6.36
CA GLU A 99 -11.96 -16.33 7.36
C GLU A 99 -11.13 -15.03 7.39
N PHE A 100 -10.78 -14.49 6.22
CA PHE A 100 -9.78 -13.43 6.11
C PHE A 100 -10.34 -12.07 5.64
N TYR A 101 -11.55 -12.00 5.09
CA TYR A 101 -12.16 -10.72 4.74
C TYR A 101 -12.63 -10.01 6.00
N ARG A 102 -12.04 -8.84 6.24
CA ARG A 102 -12.34 -8.00 7.38
C ARG A 102 -12.79 -6.64 6.89
N ASP A 103 -14.10 -6.46 6.97
CA ASP A 103 -14.79 -5.20 6.73
C ASP A 103 -15.78 -4.95 7.88
N SER A 104 -15.33 -5.15 9.12
CA SER A 104 -16.15 -4.88 10.29
C SER A 104 -16.11 -3.40 10.67
N ALA A 105 -17.09 -2.96 11.46
CA ALA A 105 -17.04 -1.64 12.09
C ALA A 105 -15.77 -1.50 12.96
N PHE A 106 -15.34 -2.60 13.59
CA PHE A 106 -14.09 -2.65 14.33
C PHE A 106 -12.87 -2.37 13.44
N ASP A 107 -12.78 -2.97 12.25
CA ASP A 107 -11.65 -2.73 11.34
C ASP A 107 -11.57 -1.27 10.89
N LEU A 108 -12.72 -0.65 10.65
CA LEU A 108 -12.81 0.77 10.33
C LEU A 108 -12.31 1.63 11.48
N VAL A 109 -12.79 1.38 12.71
CA VAL A 109 -12.35 2.10 13.91
C VAL A 109 -10.87 1.85 14.21
N PHE A 110 -10.39 0.63 14.00
CA PHE A 110 -9.00 0.27 14.17
C PHE A 110 -8.10 1.00 13.16
N GLN A 111 -8.51 1.10 11.89
CA GLN A 111 -7.79 1.90 10.90
C GLN A 111 -7.89 3.40 11.17
N PHE A 112 -9.02 3.87 11.69
CA PHE A 112 -9.18 5.24 12.15
C PHE A 112 -8.15 5.56 13.24
N ASN A 113 -8.07 4.73 14.27
CA ASN A 113 -7.03 4.83 15.30
C ASN A 113 -5.63 4.78 14.70
N LYS A 114 -5.37 3.94 13.70
CA LYS A 114 -4.08 3.93 13.01
C LYS A 114 -3.75 5.21 12.24
N VAL A 115 -4.72 6.01 11.81
CA VAL A 115 -4.47 7.29 11.14
C VAL A 115 -4.26 8.41 12.16
N PHE A 116 -5.05 8.41 13.24
CA PHE A 116 -5.14 9.50 14.21
C PHE A 116 -4.44 9.23 15.55
N SER A 117 -3.72 8.11 15.68
CA SER A 117 -2.97 7.77 16.88
C SER A 117 -1.70 8.62 17.02
N PRO A 118 -1.24 8.92 18.24
CA PRO A 118 0.07 9.53 18.44
C PRO A 118 1.24 8.75 17.80
N SER A 119 1.10 7.43 17.63
CA SER A 119 2.09 6.60 16.92
C SER A 119 2.18 6.85 15.41
N THR A 120 1.27 7.65 14.85
CA THR A 120 1.36 8.19 13.50
C THR A 120 1.74 9.65 13.45
N THR A 121 2.11 10.23 14.59
CA THR A 121 2.79 11.52 14.61
C THR A 121 4.14 11.35 13.94
N TYR A 122 4.53 12.35 13.17
CA TYR A 122 5.84 12.43 12.57
C TYR A 122 6.94 12.40 13.66
N TYR A 123 8.01 11.67 13.45
CA TYR A 123 9.22 11.78 14.27
C TYR A 123 10.30 12.51 13.47
N SER A 124 11.06 13.41 14.11
CA SER A 124 12.11 14.19 13.43
C SER A 124 13.22 13.34 12.80
N SER A 125 13.34 12.06 13.18
CA SER A 125 14.26 11.10 12.57
C SER A 125 13.72 10.46 11.28
N THR A 126 12.42 10.57 11.01
CA THR A 126 11.77 10.04 9.80
C THR A 126 11.83 11.10 8.70
N PRO A 127 12.25 10.76 7.46
CA PRO A 127 12.11 11.66 6.32
C PRO A 127 10.64 12.07 6.10
N LEU A 128 10.37 13.34 5.78
CA LEU A 128 9.01 13.81 5.49
C LEU A 128 8.35 13.01 4.35
N SER A 129 9.14 12.63 3.35
CA SER A 129 8.73 11.78 2.23
C SER A 129 8.18 10.42 2.68
N GLU A 130 8.86 9.75 3.61
CA GLU A 130 8.42 8.47 4.19
C GLU A 130 7.15 8.64 5.04
N PHE A 131 7.11 9.71 5.84
CA PHE A 131 5.95 10.07 6.65
C PHE A 131 4.70 10.33 5.78
N ILE A 132 4.83 11.15 4.74
CA ILE A 132 3.74 11.45 3.79
C ILE A 132 3.24 10.16 3.13
N SER A 133 4.15 9.30 2.66
CA SER A 133 3.80 8.01 2.04
C SER A 133 2.99 7.12 3.01
N THR A 134 3.44 7.04 4.27
CA THR A 134 2.77 6.29 5.32
C THR A 134 1.38 6.85 5.63
N PHE A 135 1.27 8.18 5.75
CA PHE A 135 0.00 8.86 5.96
C PHE A 135 -0.99 8.61 4.81
N GLU A 136 -0.55 8.75 3.55
CA GLU A 136 -1.38 8.52 2.37
C GLU A 136 -1.88 7.08 2.27
N THR A 137 -1.00 6.13 2.58
CA THR A 137 -1.34 4.70 2.60
C THR A 137 -2.44 4.44 3.63
N LYS A 138 -2.30 4.96 4.85
CA LYS A 138 -3.28 4.78 5.93
C LYS A 138 -4.60 5.47 5.64
N CYS A 139 -4.58 6.71 5.13
CA CYS A 139 -5.78 7.42 4.69
C CYS A 139 -6.52 6.68 3.58
N THR A 140 -5.78 6.13 2.60
CA THR A 140 -6.37 5.34 1.50
C THR A 140 -7.03 4.07 2.02
N CYS A 141 -6.39 3.36 2.96
CA CYS A 141 -6.98 2.19 3.61
C CYS A 141 -8.26 2.55 4.38
N LEU A 142 -8.23 3.63 5.16
CA LEU A 142 -9.40 4.12 5.89
C LEU A 142 -10.54 4.52 4.95
N GLN A 143 -10.22 5.19 3.83
CA GLN A 143 -11.21 5.58 2.81
C GLN A 143 -11.83 4.37 2.11
N LYS A 144 -11.07 3.29 1.88
CA LYS A 144 -11.61 2.03 1.32
C LYS A 144 -12.62 1.39 2.26
N LEU A 145 -12.31 1.31 3.56
CA LEU A 145 -13.20 0.73 4.57
C LEU A 145 -14.47 1.58 4.78
N SER A 146 -14.35 2.91 4.70
CA SER A 146 -15.52 3.79 4.85
C SER A 146 -16.45 3.77 3.63
N LYS A 147 -15.95 3.38 2.45
CA LYS A 147 -16.75 3.19 1.22
C LYS A 147 -17.32 1.78 1.06
N SER A 148 -17.12 0.89 2.03
CA SER A 148 -17.56 -0.49 1.89
C SER A 148 -19.08 -0.61 1.85
N THR A 149 -19.58 -1.75 1.36
CA THR A 149 -21.02 -2.02 1.13
C THR A 149 -21.85 -2.19 2.41
N ARG A 150 -21.30 -1.86 3.59
CA ARG A 150 -22.02 -1.94 4.87
C ARG A 150 -22.94 -0.74 5.09
N THR A 151 -24.06 -1.00 5.74
CA THR A 151 -25.17 -0.06 5.99
C THR A 151 -24.98 0.82 7.22
N ASP A 152 -23.82 0.77 7.88
CA ASP A 152 -23.51 1.59 9.05
C ASP A 152 -23.63 3.08 8.68
N ALA A 153 -24.59 3.79 9.29
CA ALA A 153 -24.95 5.16 8.91
C ALA A 153 -23.78 6.16 8.93
N TYR A 154 -22.79 5.95 9.81
CA TYR A 154 -21.63 6.83 9.98
C TYR A 154 -20.54 6.64 8.90
N ARG A 155 -20.55 5.52 8.17
CA ARG A 155 -19.52 5.22 7.15
C ARG A 155 -19.56 6.20 5.99
N LYS A 156 -20.75 6.57 5.53
CA LYS A 156 -20.94 7.50 4.41
C LYS A 156 -20.43 8.91 4.73
N PRO A 157 -20.79 9.54 5.87
CA PRO A 157 -20.17 10.79 6.31
C PRO A 157 -18.65 10.69 6.46
N MET A 158 -18.13 9.58 7.02
CA MET A 158 -16.68 9.36 7.14
C MET A 158 -16.00 9.31 5.77
N ALA A 159 -16.59 8.61 4.80
CA ALA A 159 -16.08 8.53 3.43
C ALA A 159 -16.07 9.89 2.72
N GLN A 160 -17.09 10.72 2.98
CA GLN A 160 -17.16 12.10 2.49
C GLN A 160 -16.07 12.97 3.12
N LEU A 161 -15.89 12.90 4.44
CA LEU A 161 -14.84 13.63 5.13
C LEU A 161 -13.45 13.29 4.57
N LEU A 162 -13.19 12.00 4.35
CA LEU A 162 -11.94 11.49 3.76
C LEU A 162 -11.77 11.82 2.26
N ALA A 163 -12.80 12.34 1.60
CA ALA A 163 -12.72 12.77 0.21
C ALA A 163 -12.29 14.24 0.07
N PHE A 164 -12.43 15.06 1.12
CA PHE A 164 -11.96 16.44 1.10
C PHE A 164 -10.43 16.49 1.19
N ASP A 165 -9.81 17.13 0.21
CA ASP A 165 -8.36 17.33 0.19
C ASP A 165 -7.93 18.33 1.27
N GLU A 166 -8.80 19.27 1.62
CA GLU A 166 -8.63 20.21 2.73
C GLU A 166 -8.50 19.46 4.06
N ALA A 167 -9.37 18.48 4.32
CA ALA A 167 -9.31 17.68 5.54
C ALA A 167 -7.99 16.88 5.63
N LYS A 168 -7.55 16.26 4.52
CA LYS A 168 -6.27 15.54 4.49
C LYS A 168 -5.07 16.46 4.71
N ARG A 169 -5.09 17.65 4.09
CA ARG A 169 -4.08 18.69 4.26
C ARG A 169 -3.99 19.10 5.73
N ASP A 170 -5.12 19.40 6.33
CA ASP A 170 -5.17 19.92 7.70
C ASP A 170 -4.71 18.86 8.70
N TRP A 171 -5.08 17.59 8.52
CA TRP A 171 -4.59 16.50 9.34
C TRP A 171 -3.08 16.26 9.18
N LEU A 172 -2.58 16.26 7.94
CA LEU A 172 -1.14 16.10 7.67
C LEU A 172 -0.33 17.18 8.39
N LEU A 173 -0.77 18.44 8.30
CA LEU A 173 -0.12 19.57 8.97
C LEU A 173 -0.26 19.48 10.49
N ALA A 174 -1.42 19.09 11.01
CA ALA A 174 -1.64 18.92 12.44
C ALA A 174 -0.72 17.85 13.04
N PHE A 175 -0.50 16.73 12.35
CA PHE A 175 0.43 15.68 12.80
C PHE A 175 1.89 16.07 12.70
N LEU A 176 2.21 17.06 11.86
CA LEU A 176 3.56 17.56 11.67
C LEU A 176 3.92 18.70 12.64
N ALA A 177 2.91 19.49 13.06
CA ALA A 177 3.07 20.69 13.88
C ALA A 177 3.90 20.51 15.17
N PRO A 178 3.79 19.39 15.92
CA PRO A 178 4.55 19.21 17.15
C PRO A 178 6.07 19.17 16.95
N HIS A 179 6.52 18.82 15.73
CA HIS A 179 7.93 18.57 15.44
C HIS A 179 8.54 19.56 14.44
N GLN A 180 7.71 20.15 13.57
CA GLN A 180 8.15 21.02 12.48
C GLN A 180 7.30 22.31 12.44
N ARG A 181 7.11 22.93 13.60
CA ARG A 181 6.24 24.10 13.78
C ARG A 181 6.50 25.22 12.77
N ASN A 182 7.77 25.58 12.53
CA ASN A 182 8.13 26.64 11.59
C ASN A 182 7.66 26.36 10.16
N ILE A 183 7.70 25.09 9.73
CA ILE A 183 7.25 24.67 8.41
C ILE A 183 5.72 24.76 8.34
N VAL A 184 5.04 24.27 9.38
CA VAL A 184 3.58 24.32 9.44
C VAL A 184 3.07 25.76 9.48
N ASP A 185 3.68 26.65 10.28
CA ASP A 185 3.31 28.07 10.34
C ASP A 185 3.49 28.75 8.96
N ASN A 186 4.57 28.45 8.22
CA ASN A 186 4.76 28.97 6.86
C ASN A 186 3.71 28.45 5.85
N LEU A 187 3.26 27.21 6.00
CA LEU A 187 2.30 26.61 5.09
C LEU A 187 0.87 27.05 5.40
N THR A 188 0.53 27.21 6.68
CA THR A 188 -0.82 27.62 7.14
C THR A 188 -1.10 29.11 6.95
N THR A 189 -0.06 29.95 6.86
CA THR A 189 -0.19 31.39 6.52
C THR A 189 -0.57 31.65 5.06
N LYS A 190 -0.56 30.63 4.20
CA LYS A 190 -0.91 30.76 2.78
C LYS A 190 -2.31 30.22 2.55
N GLU A 191 -3.22 31.09 2.11
CA GLU A 191 -4.59 30.70 1.83
C GLU A 191 -4.71 29.82 0.59
N GLY A 192 -5.71 28.94 0.58
CA GLY A 192 -6.10 28.18 -0.61
C GLY A 192 -5.14 27.08 -1.06
N LEU A 193 -4.11 26.72 -0.27
CA LEU A 193 -3.22 25.63 -0.65
C LEU A 193 -3.97 24.30 -0.74
N SER A 194 -3.83 23.63 -1.87
CA SER A 194 -4.28 22.26 -2.07
C SER A 194 -3.38 21.28 -1.30
N TYR A 195 -3.92 20.07 -1.08
CA TYR A 195 -3.15 18.97 -0.49
C TYR A 195 -1.88 18.64 -1.28
N GLN A 196 -1.95 18.69 -2.62
CA GLN A 196 -0.81 18.39 -3.50
C GLN A 196 0.30 19.43 -3.36
N GLU A 197 -0.04 20.72 -3.30
CA GLU A 197 0.94 21.79 -3.12
C GLU A 197 1.64 21.71 -1.76
N VAL A 198 0.91 21.39 -0.70
CA VAL A 198 1.49 21.15 0.64
C VAL A 198 2.47 19.99 0.60
N LYS A 199 2.09 18.85 0.01
CA LYS A 199 3.00 17.70 -0.13
C LYS A 199 4.26 18.05 -0.91
N GLN A 200 4.15 18.77 -2.02
CA GLN A 200 5.31 19.13 -2.83
C GLN A 200 6.28 19.97 -2.00
N ARG A 201 5.77 21.00 -1.30
CA ARG A 201 6.61 21.86 -0.45
C ARG A 201 7.27 21.10 0.70
N LEU A 202 6.57 20.16 1.31
CA LEU A 202 7.15 19.30 2.36
C LEU A 202 8.27 18.40 1.80
N ARG A 203 8.13 17.89 0.58
CA ARG A 203 9.20 17.14 -0.10
C ARG A 203 10.40 18.02 -0.44
N ASP A 204 10.16 19.26 -0.85
CA ASP A 204 11.23 20.21 -1.15
C ASP A 204 12.03 20.57 0.11
N VAL A 205 11.40 20.61 1.29
CA VAL A 205 12.11 20.74 2.57
C VAL A 205 13.06 19.58 2.80
N ASP A 206 12.61 18.33 2.64
CA ASP A 206 13.44 17.13 2.80
C ASP A 206 14.71 17.20 1.93
N ILE A 207 14.55 17.61 0.66
CA ILE A 207 15.65 17.76 -0.31
C ILE A 207 16.64 18.83 0.16
N ASN A 208 16.13 19.99 0.60
CA ASN A 208 16.96 21.12 1.03
C ASN A 208 17.69 20.84 2.36
N THR A 209 17.07 20.10 3.29
CA THR A 209 17.70 19.69 4.55
C THR A 209 18.79 18.65 4.31
N CYS A 210 18.59 17.69 3.40
CA CYS A 210 19.60 16.69 3.05
C CYS A 210 20.78 17.31 2.25
N GLY A 211 20.47 18.19 1.29
CA GLY A 211 21.48 18.87 0.46
C GLY A 211 22.35 19.88 1.23
N SER A 212 21.78 20.57 2.22
CA SER A 212 22.53 21.51 3.07
C SER A 212 23.52 20.80 4.01
N GLN A 213 23.17 19.61 4.53
CA GLN A 213 24.09 18.81 5.34
C GLN A 213 25.28 18.26 4.52
N GLN A 214 25.04 17.79 3.29
CA GLN A 214 26.13 17.34 2.39
C GLN A 214 27.05 18.49 1.95
N SER A 215 26.49 19.68 1.71
CA SER A 215 27.26 20.89 1.40
C SER A 215 28.17 21.31 2.57
N ALA A 216 27.62 21.32 3.79
CA ALA A 216 28.38 21.66 5.00
C ALA A 216 29.50 20.63 5.28
N PHE A 217 29.23 19.33 5.13
CA PHE A 217 30.24 18.28 5.30
C PHE A 217 31.37 18.38 4.27
N SER A 218 31.02 18.70 3.02
CA SER A 218 31.98 18.91 1.94
C SER A 218 32.86 20.14 2.15
N ALA A 219 32.30 21.23 2.71
CA ALA A 219 33.04 22.43 3.07
C ALA A 219 34.02 22.19 4.23
N ILE A 220 33.60 21.41 5.24
CA ILE A 220 34.46 21.01 6.37
C ILE A 220 35.61 20.11 5.90
N GLN A 221 35.34 19.13 5.02
CA GLN A 221 36.39 18.29 4.43
C GLN A 221 37.39 19.10 3.59
N LYS A 222 36.93 20.08 2.80
CA LYS A 222 37.81 20.98 2.02
C LYS A 222 38.69 21.83 2.93
N ASN A 223 38.16 22.31 4.06
CA ASN A 223 38.92 23.10 5.03
C ASN A 223 39.94 22.27 5.83
N LEU A 224 39.63 21.01 6.15
CA LEU A 224 40.58 20.09 6.77
C LEU A 224 41.74 19.76 5.82
N LYS A 225 41.47 19.48 4.54
CA LYS A 225 42.52 19.25 3.53
C LYS A 225 43.44 20.46 3.32
N LYS A 226 42.89 21.68 3.39
CA LYS A 226 43.68 22.93 3.32
C LYS A 226 44.57 23.18 4.55
N LYS A 227 44.17 22.72 5.73
CA LYS A 227 45.00 22.84 6.95
C LYS A 227 46.22 21.91 6.92
N PHE A 228 46.07 20.70 6.40
CA PHE A 228 47.19 19.74 6.30
C PHE A 228 48.24 20.14 5.26
N THR A 229 47.88 20.89 4.23
CA THR A 229 48.82 21.32 3.17
C THR A 229 49.61 22.58 3.50
N LYS A 230 49.18 23.38 4.49
CA LYS A 230 49.88 24.61 4.89
C LYS A 230 50.99 24.42 5.94
N SER A 231 51.11 23.23 6.53
CA SER A 231 52.11 22.93 7.58
C SER A 231 53.42 22.32 7.06
N ALA A 232 53.55 22.08 5.75
CA ALA A 232 54.75 21.50 5.15
C ALA A 232 55.48 22.56 4.31
N LYS A 233 56.24 23.44 4.97
CA LYS A 233 57.27 24.25 4.30
C LYS A 233 58.59 24.04 5.06
N PRO A 234 59.58 23.34 4.49
CA PRO A 234 60.88 23.18 5.14
C PRO A 234 61.70 24.45 4.93
N SER A 235 62.24 24.97 6.04
CA SER A 235 63.28 26.00 6.09
C SER A 235 64.59 25.40 5.57
N SER A 236 65.08 25.90 4.44
CA SER A 236 66.39 25.55 3.88
C SER A 236 67.47 26.49 4.46
N GLU A 237 68.41 25.91 5.21
CA GLU A 237 69.67 26.52 5.61
C GLU A 237 70.64 26.60 4.42
N THR A 238 71.32 27.74 4.31
CA THR A 238 72.39 28.08 3.35
C THR A 238 73.72 27.44 3.75
N PRO A 239 74.52 26.90 2.80
CA PRO A 239 75.92 26.58 3.05
C PRO A 239 76.86 27.68 2.53
N SER A 240 77.99 27.81 3.24
CA SER A 240 79.17 28.62 2.95
C SER A 240 79.92 28.22 1.69
#